data_AF-A0A8S2J5C4-F1
#
_entry.id   AF-A0A8S2J5C4-F1
#
_cell.length_a   1.000
_cell.length_b   1.000
_cell.length_c   1.000
_cell.angle_alpha   90.00
_cell.angle_beta   90.00
_cell.angle_gamma   90.00
#
_symmetry.space_group_name_H-M   'P 1'
#
loop_
_entity.id
_entity.type
_entity.pdbx_description
1 polymer ?
#
loop_
_entity_poly.entity_id
_entity_poly.type
_entity_poly.pdbx_seq_one_letter_code
_entity_poly.pdbx_strand_id
1 'polypeptide(L)'
;DGICHHGGAGTTAAGLRAGLPTIVIPFFGDQYFWGDVVQQSGAGPGPLPAATLTTETLVSAITIISNDQVMKRVAQDLGNRIRNENGCQAAVESFHRQLPLQRMRSDLEGTYPACFRIPNYNLQVSWPVAQVLFSHALLTQDELIPWATQELYLDNNRVSDMGTQLLAQAISTSNTNLRVLYLGSHGITYEGAYRLAEMLKTNRTLNRLYFFENNLGDHGIQLLAQALAHCDRSLSHMDLNGSTLESD
;
A
#
# COMPACT_ATOMS: atom_id res chain seq x y z
N ASP A 1 28.19 14.08 22.52
CA ASP A 1 27.10 13.08 22.66
C ASP A 1 26.87 12.38 21.34
N GLY A 2 26.38 11.15 21.41
CA GLY A 2 26.06 10.31 20.26
C GLY A 2 25.11 9.19 20.68
N ILE A 3 24.51 8.52 19.69
CA ILE A 3 23.48 7.50 19.92
C ILE A 3 23.97 6.17 19.37
N CYS A 4 23.61 5.08 20.04
CA CYS A 4 23.83 3.72 19.55
C CYS A 4 22.50 2.95 19.65
N HIS A 5 22.07 2.30 18.57
CA HIS A 5 20.83 1.54 18.54
C HIS A 5 20.82 0.48 17.44
N HIS A 6 19.79 -0.37 17.44
CA HIS A 6 19.66 -1.48 16.50
C HIS A 6 19.38 -1.10 15.03
N GLY A 7 18.85 0.09 14.74
CA GLY A 7 18.62 0.56 13.37
C GLY A 7 17.17 0.56 12.90
N GLY A 8 16.20 0.41 13.79
CA GLY A 8 14.79 0.59 13.43
C GLY A 8 14.52 2.01 12.92
N ALA A 9 13.73 2.13 11.85
CA ALA A 9 13.48 3.38 11.12
C ALA A 9 13.15 4.57 12.04
N GLY A 10 12.24 4.38 13.00
CA GLY A 10 11.84 5.44 13.93
C GLY A 10 12.95 5.88 14.88
N THR A 11 13.77 4.94 15.37
CA THR A 11 14.89 5.25 16.26
C THR A 11 16.02 5.94 15.49
N THR A 12 16.32 5.48 14.27
CA THR A 12 17.27 6.13 13.37
C THR A 12 16.83 7.57 13.07
N ALA A 13 15.57 7.75 12.68
CA ALA A 13 15.01 9.08 12.43
C ALA A 13 15.09 9.98 13.67
N ALA A 14 14.79 9.47 14.87
CA ALA A 14 14.88 10.23 16.11
C ALA A 14 16.32 10.66 16.42
N GLY A 15 17.31 9.78 16.23
CA GLY A 15 18.72 10.08 16.47
C GLY A 15 19.28 11.12 15.50
N LEU A 16 18.99 10.97 14.21
CA LEU A 16 19.34 11.94 13.18
C LEU A 16 18.62 13.28 13.40
N ARG A 17 17.34 13.26 13.76
CA ARG A 17 16.56 14.46 14.12
C ARG A 17 17.10 15.17 15.35
N ALA A 18 17.73 14.46 16.29
CA ALA A 18 18.42 15.08 17.42
C ALA A 18 19.73 15.78 16.99
N GLY A 19 20.25 15.44 15.81
CA GLY A 19 21.51 15.96 15.28
C GLY A 19 22.73 15.33 15.92
N LEU A 20 22.60 14.08 16.36
CA LEU A 20 23.65 13.34 17.05
C LEU A 20 24.27 12.29 16.13
N PRO A 21 25.60 12.13 16.14
CA PRO A 21 26.25 11.01 15.49
C PRO A 21 25.63 9.68 15.94
N THR A 22 25.32 8.80 14.99
CA THR A 22 24.52 7.60 15.23
C THR A 22 25.30 6.33 14.85
N ILE A 23 25.41 5.39 15.77
CA ILE A 23 25.92 4.03 15.53
C ILE A 23 24.72 3.10 15.35
N VAL A 24 24.74 2.32 14.27
CA VAL A 24 23.69 1.34 13.96
C VAL A 24 24.23 -0.07 14.09
N ILE A 25 23.58 -0.89 14.92
CA ILE A 25 23.90 -2.30 15.16
C ILE A 25 22.76 -3.17 14.61
N PRO A 26 22.73 -3.45 13.30
CA PRO A 26 21.61 -4.18 12.70
C PRO A 26 21.61 -5.65 13.08
N PHE A 27 20.41 -6.18 13.32
CA PHE A 27 20.16 -7.61 13.54
C PHE A 27 19.61 -8.26 12.27
N PHE A 28 18.65 -7.62 11.59
CA PHE A 28 17.99 -8.16 10.39
C PHE A 28 17.28 -7.06 9.57
N GLY A 29 16.90 -7.40 8.34
CA GLY A 29 15.95 -6.63 7.54
C GLY A 29 16.40 -5.21 7.17
N ASP A 30 15.48 -4.26 7.30
CA ASP A 30 15.67 -2.86 6.94
C ASP A 30 16.68 -2.11 7.82
N GLN A 31 17.10 -2.70 8.93
CA GLN A 31 18.10 -2.11 9.84
C GLN A 31 19.45 -1.92 9.16
N TYR A 32 19.84 -2.83 8.25
CA TYR A 32 21.07 -2.69 7.46
C TYR A 32 20.98 -1.49 6.53
N PHE A 33 19.86 -1.35 5.84
CA PHE A 33 19.58 -0.19 4.99
C PHE A 33 19.70 1.12 5.77
N TRP A 34 19.14 1.20 6.98
CA TRP A 34 19.27 2.40 7.80
C TRP A 34 20.69 2.66 8.28
N GLY A 35 21.47 1.62 8.56
CA GLY A 35 22.90 1.74 8.84
C GLY A 35 23.67 2.32 7.65
N ASP A 36 23.40 1.84 6.44
CA ASP A 36 24.00 2.37 5.21
C ASP A 36 23.60 3.83 4.98
N VAL A 37 22.34 4.20 5.21
CA VAL A 37 21.87 5.60 5.11
C VAL A 37 22.62 6.51 6.08
N VAL A 38 22.82 6.06 7.33
CA VAL A 38 23.59 6.82 8.33
C VAL A 38 25.04 7.02 7.89
N GLN A 39 25.69 5.96 7.41
CA GLN A 39 27.07 6.04 6.90
C GLN A 39 27.20 6.96 5.67
N GLN A 40 26.33 6.76 4.67
CA GLN A 40 26.35 7.53 3.42
C GLN A 40 26.06 9.01 3.65
N SER A 41 25.23 9.33 4.66
CA SER A 41 24.98 10.72 5.04
C SER A 41 26.15 11.37 5.79
N GLY A 42 27.15 10.58 6.23
CA GLY A 42 28.27 11.05 7.05
C GLY A 42 27.91 11.33 8.51
N ALA A 43 26.71 10.96 8.95
CA ALA A 43 26.22 11.17 10.32
C ALA A 43 26.57 10.04 11.29
N GLY A 44 27.35 9.04 10.84
CA GLY A 44 27.79 7.94 11.68
C GLY A 44 28.77 7.02 10.95
N PRO A 45 29.40 6.09 11.68
CA PRO A 45 30.21 5.03 11.07
C PRO A 45 29.33 4.04 10.28
N GLY A 46 29.98 3.14 9.54
CA GLY A 46 29.30 2.02 8.89
C GLY A 46 28.54 1.13 9.88
N PRO A 47 27.51 0.40 9.42
CA PRO A 47 26.77 -0.51 10.28
C PRO A 47 27.70 -1.53 10.94
N LEU A 48 27.42 -1.88 12.19
CA LEU A 48 28.12 -2.92 12.94
C LEU A 48 27.19 -4.12 13.15
N PRO A 49 27.12 -5.08 12.20
CA PRO A 49 26.17 -6.18 12.30
C PRO A 49 26.32 -6.94 13.62
N ALA A 50 25.19 -7.21 14.29
CA ALA A 50 25.20 -7.87 15.60
C ALA A 50 25.89 -9.25 15.55
N ALA A 51 25.83 -9.94 14.40
CA ALA A 51 26.45 -11.25 14.18
C ALA A 51 27.99 -11.23 14.21
N THR A 52 28.63 -10.09 13.91
CA THR A 52 30.09 -9.92 13.84
C THR A 52 30.61 -8.85 14.80
N LEU A 53 29.74 -8.32 15.67
CA LEU A 53 30.08 -7.28 16.62
C LEU A 53 31.06 -7.81 17.68
N THR A 54 32.10 -7.04 17.93
CA THR A 54 33.08 -7.28 18.99
C THR A 54 33.22 -6.06 19.89
N THR A 55 33.83 -6.24 21.07
CA THR A 55 34.13 -5.12 21.96
C THR A 55 35.03 -4.09 21.28
N GLU A 56 36.03 -4.55 20.52
CA GLU A 56 36.99 -3.68 19.82
C GLU A 56 36.30 -2.83 18.74
N THR A 57 35.43 -3.45 17.94
CA THR A 57 34.70 -2.76 16.88
C THR A 57 33.72 -1.73 17.45
N LEU A 58 33.04 -2.06 18.56
CA LEU A 58 32.16 -1.12 19.25
C LEU A 58 32.92 0.05 19.89
N VAL A 59 34.03 -0.23 20.59
CA VAL A 59 34.89 0.80 21.18
C VAL A 59 35.45 1.74 20.12
N SER A 60 35.88 1.19 18.98
CA SER A 60 36.35 1.98 17.84
C SER A 60 35.25 2.93 17.33
N ALA A 61 34.03 2.43 17.12
CA ALA A 61 32.91 3.26 16.67
C ALA A 61 32.53 4.36 17.68
N ILE A 62 32.49 4.04 18.98
CA ILE A 62 32.25 5.02 20.05
C ILE A 62 33.33 6.10 20.05
N THR A 63 34.60 5.70 19.85
CA THR A 63 35.73 6.62 19.79
C THR A 63 35.64 7.55 18.58
N ILE A 64 35.23 7.03 17.41
CA ILE A 64 35.00 7.81 16.20
C ILE A 64 33.93 8.88 16.43
N ILE A 65 32.72 8.48 16.85
CA ILE A 65 31.62 9.43 17.04
C ILE A 65 31.92 10.48 18.13
N SER A 66 32.78 10.13 19.08
CA SER A 66 33.16 11.02 20.19
C SER A 66 34.19 12.06 19.78
N ASN A 67 35.05 11.77 18.80
CA ASN A 67 36.18 12.64 18.45
C ASN A 67 36.03 13.33 17.09
N ASP A 68 35.29 12.74 16.15
CA ASP A 68 35.13 13.30 14.81
C ASP A 68 34.23 14.55 14.82
N GLN A 69 34.86 15.72 14.68
CA GLN A 69 34.16 17.00 14.65
C GLN A 69 33.42 17.24 13.35
N VAL A 70 33.84 16.63 12.25
CA VAL A 70 33.16 16.74 10.95
C VAL A 70 31.86 15.96 11.02
N MET A 71 31.90 14.70 11.47
CA MET A 71 30.72 13.87 11.67
C MET A 71 29.69 14.52 12.59
N LYS A 72 30.13 15.16 13.69
CA LYS A 72 29.24 15.92 14.58
C LYS A 72 28.55 17.09 13.88
N ARG A 73 29.29 17.87 13.09
CA ARG A 73 28.70 18.99 12.31
C ARG A 73 27.72 18.47 11.27
N VAL A 74 28.08 17.41 10.53
CA VAL A 74 27.20 16.78 9.54
C VAL A 74 25.92 16.25 10.18
N ALA A 75 26.02 15.58 11.33
CA ALA A 75 24.85 15.13 12.09
C ALA A 75 23.98 16.32 12.54
N GLN A 76 24.59 17.40 13.06
CA GLN A 76 23.87 18.62 13.45
C GLN A 76 23.14 19.27 12.27
N ASP A 77 23.80 19.40 11.12
CA ASP A 77 23.22 19.97 9.89
C ASP A 77 22.10 19.09 9.34
N LEU A 78 22.26 17.77 9.36
CA LEU A 78 21.21 16.83 9.01
C LEU A 78 20.01 16.93 9.97
N GLY A 79 20.25 17.00 11.28
CA GLY A 79 19.20 17.22 12.27
C GLY A 79 18.48 18.55 12.08
N ASN A 80 19.19 19.62 11.71
CA ASN A 80 18.59 20.90 11.35
C ASN A 80 17.69 20.78 10.11
N ARG A 81 18.12 20.06 9.07
CA ARG A 81 17.28 19.82 7.89
C ARG A 81 16.01 19.04 8.25
N ILE A 82 16.14 17.94 8.99
CA ILE A 82 15.00 17.11 9.41
C ILE A 82 14.03 17.88 10.33
N ARG A 83 14.53 18.78 11.17
CA ARG A 83 13.64 19.61 12.02
C ARG A 83 12.91 20.70 11.24
N ASN A 84 13.47 21.17 10.14
CA ASN A 84 12.92 22.24 9.32
C ASN A 84 12.12 21.72 8.11
N GLU A 85 12.16 20.42 7.83
CA GLU A 85 11.32 19.82 6.79
C GLU A 85 9.88 19.62 7.29
N ASN A 86 8.94 19.58 6.35
CA ASN A 86 7.56 19.17 6.62
C ASN A 86 7.29 17.82 5.93
N GLY A 87 7.93 16.77 6.43
CA GLY A 87 7.83 15.42 5.86
C GLY A 87 6.40 14.88 5.80
N CYS A 88 5.58 15.18 6.81
CA CYS A 88 4.17 14.79 6.83
C CYS A 88 3.39 15.45 5.68
N GLN A 89 3.52 16.77 5.51
CA GLN A 89 2.86 17.48 4.41
C GLN A 89 3.36 16.99 3.04
N ALA A 90 4.67 16.80 2.88
CA ALA A 90 5.23 16.29 1.64
C ALA A 90 4.72 14.87 1.30
N ALA A 91 4.55 14.01 2.31
CA ALA A 91 3.96 12.69 2.15
C ALA A 91 2.47 12.78 1.74
N VAL A 92 1.69 13.64 2.40
CA VAL A 92 0.29 13.91 2.05
C VAL A 92 0.17 14.41 0.61
N GLU A 93 1.00 15.37 0.21
CA GLU A 93 1.02 15.89 -1.17
C GLU A 93 1.41 14.81 -2.17
N SER A 94 2.41 13.98 -1.85
CA SER A 94 2.81 12.87 -2.71
C SER A 94 1.67 11.88 -2.91
N PHE A 95 0.97 11.51 -1.82
CA PHE A 95 -0.20 10.65 -1.87
C PHE A 95 -1.31 11.26 -2.73
N HIS A 96 -1.65 12.54 -2.51
CA HIS A 96 -2.69 13.23 -3.28
C HIS A 96 -2.37 13.40 -4.76
N ARG A 97 -1.10 13.59 -5.14
CA ARG A 97 -0.66 13.63 -6.55
C ARG A 97 -0.92 12.33 -7.31
N GLN A 98 -0.96 11.20 -6.60
CA GLN A 98 -1.16 9.88 -7.18
C GLN A 98 -2.63 9.47 -7.25
N LEU A 99 -3.52 10.21 -6.57
CA LEU A 99 -4.95 9.97 -6.63
C LEU A 99 -5.60 10.70 -7.80
N PRO A 100 -6.57 10.10 -8.51
CA PRO A 100 -7.35 10.78 -9.53
C PRO A 100 -8.39 11.71 -8.87
N LEU A 101 -7.94 12.74 -8.13
CA LEU A 101 -8.78 13.56 -7.26
C LEU A 101 -9.97 14.21 -7.98
N GLN A 102 -9.81 14.60 -9.25
CA GLN A 102 -10.91 15.13 -10.06
C GLN A 102 -12.03 14.12 -10.25
N ARG A 103 -11.71 12.83 -10.37
CA ARG A 103 -12.69 11.75 -10.47
C ARG A 103 -13.27 11.37 -9.12
N MET A 104 -12.60 11.68 -8.02
CA MET A 104 -13.03 11.28 -6.66
C MET A 104 -13.85 12.35 -5.94
N ARG A 105 -13.76 13.62 -6.31
CA ARG A 105 -14.38 14.74 -5.59
C ARG A 105 -15.81 15.01 -6.04
N SER A 106 -16.61 15.58 -5.16
CA SER A 106 -17.95 16.04 -5.48
C SER A 106 -17.92 17.26 -6.40
N ASP A 107 -18.75 17.26 -7.45
CA ASP A 107 -18.78 18.30 -8.49
C ASP A 107 -19.27 19.64 -7.94
N LEU A 108 -20.21 19.60 -6.99
CA LEU A 108 -20.80 20.79 -6.39
C LEU A 108 -20.04 21.29 -5.15
N GLU A 109 -19.14 20.47 -4.61
CA GLU A 109 -18.29 20.81 -3.45
C GLU A 109 -17.04 19.94 -3.42
N GLY A 110 -15.92 20.47 -3.91
CA GLY A 110 -14.69 19.71 -4.13
C GLY A 110 -13.92 19.28 -2.88
N THR A 111 -14.31 19.75 -1.69
CA THR A 111 -13.66 19.36 -0.43
C THR A 111 -13.96 17.92 -0.03
N TYR A 112 -15.12 17.40 -0.42
CA TYR A 112 -15.57 16.06 -0.04
C TYR A 112 -15.47 15.09 -1.21
N PRO A 113 -15.18 13.80 -0.95
CA PRO A 113 -15.30 12.78 -1.97
C PRO A 113 -16.76 12.63 -2.42
N ALA A 114 -16.96 12.34 -3.69
CA ALA A 114 -18.25 11.93 -4.20
C ALA A 114 -18.62 10.55 -3.63
N CYS A 115 -19.83 10.45 -3.10
CA CYS A 115 -20.38 9.22 -2.55
C CYS A 115 -21.61 8.76 -3.32
N PHE A 116 -22.16 9.60 -4.20
CA PHE A 116 -23.33 9.31 -5.02
C PHE A 116 -23.21 9.91 -6.42
N ARG A 117 -23.95 9.34 -7.37
CA ARG A 117 -24.25 9.91 -8.68
C ARG A 117 -25.71 10.30 -8.73
N ILE A 118 -25.97 11.42 -9.40
CA ILE A 118 -27.30 11.87 -9.80
C ILE A 118 -27.37 11.74 -11.33
N PRO A 119 -27.88 10.61 -11.87
CA PRO A 119 -27.80 10.31 -13.30
C PRO A 119 -28.44 11.37 -14.19
N ASN A 120 -29.60 11.89 -13.76
CA ASN A 120 -30.40 12.87 -14.50
C ASN A 120 -29.62 14.17 -14.80
N TYR A 121 -28.66 14.53 -13.95
CA TYR A 121 -27.82 15.73 -14.10
C TYR A 121 -26.37 15.41 -14.47
N ASN A 122 -26.03 14.13 -14.60
CA ASN A 122 -24.66 13.64 -14.76
C ASN A 122 -23.69 14.22 -13.71
N LEU A 123 -24.15 14.36 -12.46
CA LEU A 123 -23.36 14.89 -11.35
C LEU A 123 -22.90 13.78 -10.41
N GLN A 124 -21.72 13.93 -9.83
CA GLN A 124 -21.26 13.17 -8.68
C GLN A 124 -21.22 14.08 -7.45
N VAL A 125 -21.84 13.65 -6.36
CA VAL A 125 -22.05 14.48 -5.17
C VAL A 125 -21.61 13.76 -3.91
N SER A 126 -21.14 14.53 -2.94
CA SER A 126 -20.86 14.04 -1.60
C SER A 126 -22.15 13.90 -0.79
N TRP A 127 -22.08 13.18 0.33
CA TRP A 127 -23.24 13.08 1.23
C TRP A 127 -23.73 14.44 1.77
N PRO A 128 -22.87 15.37 2.23
CA PRO A 128 -23.33 16.69 2.65
C PRO A 128 -24.10 17.45 1.56
N VAL A 129 -23.63 17.39 0.32
CA VAL A 129 -24.32 18.01 -0.83
C VAL A 129 -25.69 17.35 -1.05
N ALA A 130 -25.76 16.03 -1.06
CA ALA A 130 -27.02 15.31 -1.20
C ALA A 130 -28.04 15.68 -0.10
N GLN A 131 -27.59 15.80 1.15
CA GLN A 131 -28.45 16.20 2.28
C GLN A 131 -29.03 17.61 2.10
N VAL A 132 -28.24 18.56 1.58
CA VAL A 132 -28.72 19.90 1.26
C VAL A 132 -29.78 19.84 0.16
N LEU A 133 -29.54 19.09 -0.91
CA LEU A 133 -30.51 18.92 -2.01
C LEU A 133 -31.83 18.30 -1.53
N PHE A 134 -31.78 17.31 -0.65
CA PHE A 134 -32.96 16.71 -0.03
C PHE A 134 -33.75 17.70 0.82
N SER A 135 -33.07 18.47 1.68
CA SER A 135 -33.74 19.43 2.58
C SER A 135 -34.46 20.55 1.83
N HIS A 136 -34.07 20.83 0.59
CA HIS A 136 -34.70 21.82 -0.28
C HIS A 136 -35.65 21.19 -1.31
N ALA A 137 -35.94 19.89 -1.19
CA ALA A 137 -36.77 19.13 -2.14
C ALA A 137 -36.31 19.24 -3.61
N LEU A 138 -35.02 19.47 -3.84
CA LEU A 138 -34.41 19.51 -5.17
C LEU A 138 -34.02 18.12 -5.69
N LEU A 139 -34.03 17.13 -4.80
CA LEU A 139 -33.70 15.74 -5.07
C LEU A 139 -34.47 14.83 -4.09
N THR A 140 -34.78 13.62 -4.51
CA THR A 140 -35.30 12.55 -3.65
C THR A 140 -34.28 11.41 -3.51
N GLN A 141 -34.40 10.60 -2.46
CA GLN A 141 -33.42 9.55 -2.17
C GLN A 141 -33.30 8.51 -3.29
N ASP A 142 -34.40 8.22 -3.98
CA ASP A 142 -34.46 7.25 -5.08
C ASP A 142 -33.73 7.73 -6.35
N GLU A 143 -33.43 9.04 -6.44
CA GLU A 143 -32.65 9.62 -7.53
C GLU A 143 -31.12 9.52 -7.31
N LEU A 144 -30.69 9.09 -6.11
CA LEU A 144 -29.28 8.82 -5.83
C LEU A 144 -28.90 7.39 -6.18
N ILE A 145 -27.80 7.26 -6.93
CA ILE A 145 -27.08 5.99 -7.06
C ILE A 145 -25.82 6.11 -6.19
N PRO A 146 -25.64 5.28 -5.15
CA PRO A 146 -24.38 5.23 -4.42
C PRO A 146 -23.22 5.04 -5.38
N TRP A 147 -22.12 5.76 -5.13
CA TRP A 147 -20.87 5.58 -5.85
C TRP A 147 -20.27 4.25 -5.42
N ALA A 148 -20.80 3.19 -6.00
CA ALA A 148 -20.33 1.86 -5.78
C ALA A 148 -19.12 1.65 -6.68
N THR A 149 -17.96 1.43 -6.06
CA THR A 149 -16.73 1.11 -6.76
C THR A 149 -16.97 -0.07 -7.69
N GLN A 150 -17.06 0.21 -8.99
CA GLN A 150 -17.19 -0.82 -10.01
C GLN A 150 -15.83 -1.41 -10.36
N GLU A 151 -14.74 -0.71 -10.06
CA GLU A 151 -13.38 -1.15 -10.39
C GLU A 151 -12.49 -1.06 -9.16
N LEU A 152 -11.99 -2.19 -8.68
CA LEU A 152 -11.11 -2.28 -7.52
C LEU A 152 -9.70 -2.63 -8.00
N TYR A 153 -8.78 -1.69 -7.81
CA TYR A 153 -7.37 -1.84 -8.16
C TYR A 153 -6.57 -2.20 -6.91
N LEU A 154 -6.07 -3.42 -6.84
CA LEU A 154 -5.24 -3.86 -5.72
C LEU A 154 -3.82 -4.26 -6.14
N ASP A 155 -3.44 -4.18 -7.42
CA ASP A 155 -2.12 -4.60 -7.90
C ASP A 155 -0.96 -4.10 -7.02
N ASN A 156 0.03 -4.97 -6.79
CA ASN A 156 1.24 -4.67 -6.00
C ASN A 156 1.01 -4.29 -4.52
N ASN A 157 -0.13 -4.65 -3.91
CA ASN A 157 -0.41 -4.37 -2.49
C ASN A 157 -0.06 -5.53 -1.54
N ARG A 158 0.72 -6.52 -2.00
CA ARG A 158 1.09 -7.74 -1.25
C ARG A 158 -0.10 -8.46 -0.59
N VAL A 159 -1.24 -8.51 -1.27
CA VAL A 159 -2.40 -9.31 -0.86
C VAL A 159 -2.02 -10.79 -0.85
N SER A 160 -1.92 -11.40 0.34
CA SER A 160 -1.64 -12.83 0.49
C SER A 160 -2.83 -13.70 0.13
N ASP A 161 -2.66 -15.03 0.14
CA ASP A 161 -3.78 -15.98 -0.01
C ASP A 161 -4.89 -15.75 1.04
N MET A 162 -4.51 -15.41 2.27
CA MET A 162 -5.45 -15.07 3.34
C MET A 162 -6.18 -13.75 3.05
N GLY A 163 -5.47 -12.74 2.51
CA GLY A 163 -6.09 -11.50 2.05
C GLY A 163 -7.08 -11.75 0.90
N THR A 164 -6.71 -12.63 -0.02
CA THR A 164 -7.53 -13.08 -1.15
C THR A 164 -8.79 -13.80 -0.67
N GLN A 165 -8.69 -14.64 0.37
CA GLN A 165 -9.83 -15.27 1.02
C GLN A 165 -10.82 -14.25 1.59
N LEU A 166 -10.32 -13.29 2.38
CA LEU A 166 -11.17 -12.26 3.00
C LEU A 166 -11.84 -11.39 1.93
N LEU A 167 -11.11 -11.06 0.87
CA LEU A 167 -11.64 -10.31 -0.27
C LEU A 167 -12.73 -11.10 -1.00
N ALA A 168 -12.47 -12.37 -1.32
CA ALA A 168 -13.44 -13.27 -1.97
C ALA A 168 -14.72 -13.39 -1.13
N GLN A 169 -14.59 -13.51 0.19
CA GLN A 169 -15.72 -13.55 1.11
C GLN A 169 -16.51 -12.23 1.09
N ALA A 170 -15.85 -11.09 1.22
CA ALA A 170 -16.49 -9.78 1.20
C ALA A 170 -17.23 -9.50 -0.12
N ILE A 171 -16.67 -9.94 -1.24
CA ILE A 171 -17.31 -9.84 -2.56
C ILE A 171 -18.57 -10.71 -2.61
N SER A 172 -18.50 -11.96 -2.15
CA SER A 172 -19.63 -12.89 -2.16
C SER A 172 -20.78 -12.47 -1.23
N THR A 173 -20.48 -11.90 -0.06
CA THR A 173 -21.50 -11.66 0.97
C THR A 173 -22.22 -10.33 0.84
N SER A 174 -21.54 -9.29 0.33
CA SER A 174 -22.06 -7.91 0.46
C SER A 174 -21.83 -7.03 -0.76
N ASN A 175 -21.10 -7.50 -1.78
CA ASN A 175 -20.81 -6.67 -2.94
C ASN A 175 -21.75 -6.95 -4.12
N THR A 176 -22.62 -5.99 -4.43
CA THR A 176 -23.57 -6.07 -5.56
C THR A 176 -23.15 -5.28 -6.79
N ASN A 177 -21.98 -4.64 -6.79
CA ASN A 177 -21.65 -3.60 -7.78
C ASN A 177 -20.28 -3.73 -8.44
N LEU A 178 -19.32 -4.43 -7.84
CA LEU A 178 -17.97 -4.57 -8.38
C LEU A 178 -18.02 -5.31 -9.72
N ARG A 179 -17.47 -4.67 -10.77
CA ARG A 179 -17.43 -5.16 -12.15
C ARG A 179 -16.02 -5.54 -12.58
N VAL A 180 -15.00 -4.88 -12.06
CA VAL A 180 -13.60 -5.09 -12.43
C VAL A 180 -12.77 -5.25 -11.16
N LEU A 181 -11.95 -6.29 -11.11
CA LEU A 181 -11.04 -6.55 -10.01
C LEU A 181 -9.63 -6.76 -10.57
N TYR A 182 -8.67 -5.99 -10.08
CA TYR A 182 -7.25 -6.16 -10.35
C TYR A 182 -6.54 -6.67 -9.11
N LEU A 183 -5.90 -7.84 -9.23
CA LEU A 183 -5.20 -8.57 -8.19
C LEU A 183 -3.86 -9.11 -8.71
N GLY A 184 -3.23 -8.42 -9.65
CA GLY A 184 -1.95 -8.81 -10.21
C GLY A 184 -0.73 -8.54 -9.30
N SER A 185 0.35 -9.28 -9.55
CA SER A 185 1.67 -9.07 -8.93
C SER A 185 1.67 -9.14 -7.39
N HIS A 186 0.98 -10.13 -6.83
CA HIS A 186 0.86 -10.31 -5.38
C HIS A 186 1.61 -11.52 -4.81
N GLY A 187 2.05 -12.44 -5.67
CA GLY A 187 2.58 -13.73 -5.25
C GLY A 187 1.49 -14.66 -4.68
N ILE A 188 0.23 -14.48 -5.11
CA ILE A 188 -0.89 -15.34 -4.71
C ILE A 188 -0.68 -16.75 -5.27
N THR A 189 -0.94 -17.77 -4.45
CA THR A 189 -0.74 -19.17 -4.82
C THR A 189 -2.04 -19.84 -5.28
N TYR A 190 -1.99 -21.15 -5.56
CA TYR A 190 -3.18 -21.95 -5.86
C TYR A 190 -4.25 -21.87 -4.74
N GLU A 191 -3.86 -21.65 -3.47
CA GLU A 191 -4.79 -21.49 -2.34
C GLU A 191 -5.64 -20.23 -2.50
N GLY A 192 -5.03 -19.09 -2.84
CA GLY A 192 -5.77 -17.87 -3.13
C GLY A 192 -6.62 -17.99 -4.39
N ALA A 193 -6.11 -18.66 -5.43
CA ALA A 193 -6.87 -18.96 -6.66
C ALA A 193 -8.14 -19.78 -6.36
N TYR A 194 -8.03 -20.80 -5.50
CA TYR A 194 -9.15 -21.62 -5.06
C TYR A 194 -10.26 -20.76 -4.43
N ARG A 195 -9.90 -19.82 -3.55
CA ARG A 195 -10.88 -18.93 -2.90
C ARG A 195 -11.60 -18.03 -3.89
N LEU A 196 -10.88 -17.49 -4.87
CA LEU A 196 -11.50 -16.71 -5.94
C LEU A 196 -12.39 -17.59 -6.82
N ALA A 197 -11.95 -18.80 -7.16
CA ALA A 197 -12.74 -19.76 -7.93
C ALA A 197 -14.09 -20.06 -7.25
N GLU A 198 -14.11 -20.29 -5.94
CA GLU A 198 -15.34 -20.48 -5.17
C GLU A 198 -16.25 -19.24 -5.18
N MET A 199 -15.68 -18.04 -5.02
CA MET A 199 -16.43 -16.78 -5.13
C MET A 199 -17.06 -16.62 -6.53
N LEU A 200 -16.30 -16.88 -7.59
CA LEU A 200 -16.75 -16.72 -8.98
C LEU A 200 -17.99 -17.58 -9.29
N LYS A 201 -18.08 -18.81 -8.76
CA LYS A 201 -19.25 -19.69 -8.96
C LYS A 201 -20.57 -19.03 -8.55
N THR A 202 -20.53 -18.21 -7.49
CA THR A 202 -21.72 -17.56 -6.92
C THR A 202 -21.85 -16.09 -7.31
N ASN A 203 -20.75 -15.44 -7.68
CA ASN A 203 -20.75 -14.05 -8.09
C ASN A 203 -21.54 -13.84 -9.38
N ARG A 204 -22.26 -12.72 -9.45
CA ARG A 204 -23.08 -12.31 -10.60
C ARG A 204 -22.75 -10.90 -11.09
N THR A 205 -21.75 -10.27 -10.49
CA THR A 205 -21.50 -8.84 -10.65
C THR A 205 -20.21 -8.55 -11.37
N LEU A 206 -19.16 -9.33 -11.08
CA LEU A 206 -17.83 -9.19 -11.65
C LEU A 206 -17.85 -9.60 -13.12
N ASN A 207 -17.31 -8.70 -13.94
CA ASN A 207 -17.23 -8.80 -15.40
C ASN A 207 -15.80 -8.95 -15.93
N ARG A 208 -14.81 -8.38 -15.23
CA ARG A 208 -13.40 -8.50 -15.57
C ARG A 208 -12.57 -8.83 -14.33
N LEU A 209 -11.70 -9.83 -14.44
CA LEU A 209 -10.73 -10.18 -13.41
C LEU A 209 -9.32 -10.15 -14.00
N TYR A 210 -8.46 -9.30 -13.45
CA TYR A 210 -7.04 -9.25 -13.79
C TYR A 210 -6.26 -9.88 -12.64
N PHE A 211 -5.61 -11.01 -12.91
CA PHE A 211 -4.95 -11.84 -11.90
C PHE A 211 -3.54 -12.25 -12.34
N PHE A 212 -2.93 -11.41 -13.18
CA PHE A 212 -1.61 -11.60 -13.80
C PHE A 212 -0.46 -11.60 -12.78
N GLU A 213 0.69 -12.16 -13.16
CA GLU A 213 1.92 -12.17 -12.35
C GLU A 213 1.73 -12.74 -10.92
N ASN A 214 0.96 -13.82 -10.78
CA ASN A 214 0.81 -14.57 -9.52
C ASN A 214 1.38 -15.99 -9.62
N ASN A 215 1.60 -16.67 -8.49
CA ASN A 215 2.22 -18.00 -8.45
C ASN A 215 1.19 -19.13 -8.41
N LEU A 216 0.28 -19.16 -9.38
CA LEU A 216 -0.92 -20.01 -9.32
C LEU A 216 -0.63 -21.50 -9.49
N GLY A 217 0.39 -21.85 -10.29
CA GLY A 217 0.65 -23.22 -10.70
C GLY A 217 -0.48 -23.83 -11.54
N ASP A 218 -0.24 -25.02 -12.08
CA ASP A 218 -1.20 -25.73 -12.93
C ASP A 218 -2.50 -26.02 -12.19
N HIS A 219 -2.38 -26.34 -10.90
CA HIS A 219 -3.52 -26.62 -10.04
C HIS A 219 -4.40 -25.39 -9.85
N GLY A 220 -3.82 -24.20 -9.62
CA GLY A 220 -4.58 -22.96 -9.47
C GLY A 220 -5.31 -22.57 -10.75
N ILE A 221 -4.66 -22.73 -11.92
CA ILE A 221 -5.29 -22.50 -13.23
C ILE A 221 -6.45 -23.46 -13.47
N GLN A 222 -6.28 -24.75 -13.14
CA GLN A 222 -7.33 -25.76 -13.30
C GLN A 222 -8.57 -25.42 -12.45
N LEU A 223 -8.38 -24.98 -11.20
CA LEU A 223 -9.48 -24.58 -10.32
C LEU A 223 -10.26 -23.38 -10.86
N LEU A 224 -9.56 -22.36 -11.37
CA LEU A 224 -10.19 -21.21 -12.00
C LEU A 224 -10.97 -21.62 -13.26
N ALA A 225 -10.40 -22.47 -14.11
CA ALA A 225 -11.06 -22.99 -15.30
C ALA A 225 -12.34 -23.79 -14.97
N GLN A 226 -12.29 -24.62 -13.93
CA GLN A 226 -13.45 -25.37 -13.46
C GLN A 226 -14.54 -24.44 -12.91
N ALA A 227 -14.18 -23.41 -12.16
CA ALA A 227 -15.15 -22.43 -11.68
C ALA A 227 -15.82 -21.69 -12.84
N LEU A 228 -15.04 -21.27 -13.85
CA LEU A 228 -15.54 -20.61 -15.05
C LEU A 228 -16.57 -21.46 -15.82
N ALA A 229 -16.35 -22.78 -15.91
CA ALA A 229 -17.31 -23.68 -16.54
C ALA A 229 -18.69 -23.71 -15.83
N HIS A 230 -18.74 -23.32 -14.56
CA HIS A 230 -19.96 -23.25 -13.75
C HIS A 230 -20.48 -21.82 -13.53
N CYS A 231 -19.75 -20.79 -14.01
CA CYS A 231 -20.14 -19.39 -13.85
C CYS A 231 -21.21 -18.99 -14.89
N ASP A 232 -22.30 -18.39 -14.43
CA ASP A 232 -23.45 -18.04 -15.28
C ASP A 232 -23.29 -16.66 -15.96
N ARG A 233 -22.26 -16.54 -16.81
CA ARG A 233 -22.06 -15.48 -17.84
C ARG A 233 -21.69 -14.07 -17.41
N SER A 234 -21.49 -13.75 -16.13
CA SER A 234 -21.14 -12.35 -15.76
C SER A 234 -19.70 -11.96 -16.14
N LEU A 235 -18.75 -12.87 -15.98
CA LEU A 235 -17.33 -12.65 -16.24
C LEU A 235 -17.04 -12.84 -17.75
N SER A 236 -16.67 -11.75 -18.44
CA SER A 236 -16.35 -11.76 -19.88
C SER A 236 -14.86 -11.67 -20.19
N HIS A 237 -14.04 -11.34 -19.19
CA HIS A 237 -12.59 -11.23 -19.36
C HIS A 237 -11.87 -11.71 -18.10
N MET A 238 -10.88 -12.57 -18.29
CA MET A 238 -9.94 -12.97 -17.25
C MET A 238 -8.52 -12.89 -17.82
N ASP A 239 -7.65 -12.12 -17.18
CA ASP A 239 -6.23 -12.02 -17.53
C ASP A 239 -5.38 -12.78 -16.49
N LEU A 240 -4.66 -13.79 -16.96
CA LEU A 240 -3.77 -14.64 -16.15
C LEU A 240 -2.31 -14.53 -16.62
N ASN A 241 -1.96 -13.55 -17.44
CA ASN A 241 -0.62 -13.41 -18.02
C ASN A 241 0.47 -13.41 -16.92
N GLY A 242 1.62 -14.05 -17.18
CA GLY A 242 2.71 -14.12 -16.20
C GLY A 242 2.39 -14.91 -14.94
N SER A 243 1.24 -15.59 -14.87
CA SER A 243 0.98 -16.56 -13.82
C SER A 243 1.78 -17.83 -14.12
N THR A 244 2.67 -18.22 -13.21
CA THR A 244 3.53 -19.39 -13.41
C THR A 244 2.70 -20.65 -13.55
N LEU A 245 2.95 -21.40 -14.62
CA LEU A 245 2.64 -22.82 -14.72
C LEU A 245 3.76 -23.57 -14.01
N GLU A 246 3.44 -24.65 -13.30
CA GLU A 246 4.50 -25.48 -12.73
C GLU A 246 5.25 -26.10 -13.92
N SER A 247 6.57 -25.86 -14.00
CA SER A 247 7.40 -26.59 -14.96
C SER A 247 7.58 -28.00 -14.42
N ASP A 248 7.09 -28.99 -15.15
CA ASP A 248 7.48 -30.40 -14.98
C ASP A 248 9.01 -30.58 -14.95
#